data_AF-A0A4Q3AVY1-F1
#
_entry.id   AF-A0A4Q3AVY1-F1
#
_cell.length_a   1.000
_cell.length_b   1.000
_cell.length_c   1.000
_cell.angle_alpha   90.00
_cell.angle_beta   90.00
_cell.angle_gamma   90.00
#
_symmetry.space_group_name_H-M   'P 1'
#
loop_
_entity.id
_entity.type
_entity.pdbx_description
1 polymer ?
#
loop_
_entity_poly.entity_id
_entity_poly.type
_entity_poly.pdbx_seq_one_letter_code
_entity_poly.pdbx_strand_id
1 'polypeptide(L)'
;MLFVEARFFLFIALVFAFYWSLRVNFHRKVLLLGASYFFYGCWDWRFAIMLFAISLADYFFARAMADCKIIGRKKLLVTLSVVMNMGVLCYFKYFNFFADSFVGLCNAMGFHASHVTINVILPVGVSFFTFQALSYTIDVYRGTIKPARLVVDYLLSSSFFPQLVAGPIVRPAFFLPQLARRREFPLEEVRPLLALFFLGFLKKACLADNISPYVDRIFADPHA
;
A
#
# COMPACT_ATOMS: atom_id res chain seq x y z
N MET A 1 12.68 5.04 6.12
CA MET A 1 13.74 4.43 5.29
C MET A 1 13.45 4.77 3.84
N LEU A 2 14.23 5.67 3.24
CA LEU A 2 14.04 6.14 1.87
C LEU A 2 14.95 5.40 0.89
N PHE A 3 14.55 5.34 -0.37
CA PHE A 3 15.27 4.64 -1.45
C PHE A 3 16.74 5.07 -1.59
N VAL A 4 17.05 6.33 -1.29
CA VAL A 4 18.40 6.90 -1.41
C VAL A 4 19.27 6.72 -0.16
N GLU A 5 18.70 6.26 0.95
CA GLU A 5 19.43 6.12 2.22
C GLU A 5 20.24 4.82 2.29
N ALA A 6 21.44 4.86 2.87
CA ALA A 6 22.27 3.67 3.10
C ALA A 6 21.53 2.54 3.85
N ARG A 7 20.64 2.90 4.79
CA ARG A 7 19.79 1.96 5.55
C ARG A 7 18.91 1.11 4.63
N PHE A 8 18.42 1.68 3.52
CA PHE A 8 17.62 0.96 2.53
C PHE A 8 18.42 -0.09 1.77
N PHE A 9 19.65 0.24 1.38
CA PHE A 9 20.55 -0.70 0.72
C PHE A 9 20.90 -1.88 1.63
N LEU A 10 21.22 -1.60 2.89
CA LEU A 10 21.46 -2.65 3.88
C LEU A 10 20.23 -3.55 4.04
N PHE A 11 19.04 -2.96 4.17
CA PHE A 11 17.79 -3.70 4.26
C PHE A 11 17.55 -4.60 3.04
N ILE A 12 17.67 -4.08 1.81
CA ILE A 12 17.50 -4.88 0.59
C ILE A 12 18.53 -6.00 0.52
N ALA A 13 19.81 -5.71 0.81
CA ALA A 13 20.87 -6.70 0.76
C ALA A 13 20.59 -7.87 1.72
N LEU A 14 20.16 -7.58 2.94
CA LEU A 14 19.78 -8.59 3.94
C LEU A 14 18.56 -9.39 3.49
N VAL A 15 17.48 -8.71 3.07
CA VAL A 15 16.25 -9.38 2.60
C VAL A 15 16.55 -10.28 1.41
N PHE A 16 17.37 -9.82 0.46
CA PHE A 16 17.77 -10.60 -0.71
C PHE A 16 18.62 -11.81 -0.33
N ALA A 17 19.63 -11.63 0.54
CA ALA A 17 20.49 -12.72 1.00
C ALA A 17 19.67 -13.81 1.72
N PHE A 18 18.78 -13.43 2.64
CA PHE A 18 17.92 -14.39 3.33
C PHE A 18 16.86 -15.00 2.41
N TYR A 19 16.30 -14.25 1.46
CA TYR A 19 15.35 -14.79 0.49
C TYR A 19 15.94 -15.96 -0.31
N TRP A 20 17.18 -15.81 -0.77
CA TRP A 20 17.85 -16.84 -1.57
C TRP A 20 18.46 -17.97 -0.75
N SER A 21 18.78 -17.76 0.54
CA SER A 21 19.21 -18.84 1.43
C SER A 21 18.07 -19.82 1.76
N LEU A 22 16.82 -19.36 1.70
CA LEU A 22 15.63 -20.18 1.95
C LEU A 22 15.28 -21.06 0.74
N ARG A 23 15.09 -22.36 0.98
CA ARG A 23 14.70 -23.35 -0.05
C ARG A 23 13.19 -23.48 -0.23
N VAL A 24 12.41 -23.27 0.84
CA VAL A 24 10.95 -23.48 0.85
C VAL A 24 10.24 -22.17 0.48
N ASN A 25 9.36 -22.23 -0.54
CA ASN A 25 8.64 -21.04 -1.02
C ASN A 25 7.76 -20.39 0.07
N PHE A 26 7.19 -21.18 0.98
CA PHE A 26 6.43 -20.64 2.10
C PHE A 26 7.28 -19.75 3.01
N HIS A 27 8.48 -20.18 3.40
CA HIS A 27 9.39 -19.37 4.23
C HIS A 27 9.83 -18.10 3.51
N ARG A 28 10.04 -18.15 2.19
CA ARG A 28 10.32 -16.96 1.38
C ARG A 28 9.19 -15.93 1.47
N LYS A 29 7.94 -16.38 1.39
CA LYS A 29 6.76 -15.50 1.51
C LYS A 29 6.63 -14.91 2.90
N VAL A 30 6.86 -15.71 3.95
CA VAL A 30 6.84 -15.22 5.35
C VAL A 30 7.95 -14.20 5.58
N LEU A 31 9.15 -14.44 5.06
CA LEU A 31 10.26 -13.49 5.13
C LEU A 31 9.91 -12.18 4.42
N LEU A 32 9.38 -12.23 3.19
CA LEU A 32 8.97 -11.04 2.46
C LEU A 32 7.83 -10.29 3.18
N LEU A 33 6.91 -11.02 3.82
CA LEU A 33 5.82 -10.43 4.60
C LEU A 33 6.37 -9.67 5.82
N GLY A 34 7.25 -10.33 6.59
CA GLY A 34 7.90 -9.71 7.75
C GLY A 34 8.75 -8.50 7.35
N ALA A 35 9.54 -8.62 6.29
CA ALA A 35 10.31 -7.52 5.72
C ALA A 35 9.40 -6.37 5.28
N SER A 36 8.23 -6.68 4.71
CA SER A 36 7.28 -5.67 4.25
C SER A 36 6.65 -4.87 5.39
N TYR A 37 6.19 -5.54 6.44
CA TYR A 37 5.68 -4.87 7.63
C TYR A 37 6.77 -4.14 8.41
N PHE A 38 8.00 -4.68 8.47
CA PHE A 38 9.12 -3.97 9.06
C PHE A 38 9.42 -2.67 8.29
N PHE A 39 9.51 -2.75 6.96
CA PHE A 39 9.74 -1.59 6.09
C PHE A 39 8.69 -0.50 6.32
N TYR A 40 7.41 -0.87 6.35
CA TYR A 40 6.33 0.08 6.55
C TYR A 40 6.27 0.58 8.00
N GLY A 41 6.56 -0.27 8.98
CA GLY A 41 6.62 0.09 10.40
C GLY A 41 7.79 1.03 10.74
N CYS A 42 8.87 1.03 9.96
CA CYS A 42 9.92 2.04 10.05
C CYS A 42 9.44 3.45 9.70
N TRP A 43 8.32 3.58 8.98
CA TRP A 43 7.66 4.86 8.78
C TRP A 43 6.74 5.18 9.96
N ASP A 44 5.79 4.30 10.28
CA ASP A 44 4.98 4.37 11.50
C ASP A 44 4.29 3.02 11.78
N TRP A 45 4.54 2.47 12.96
CA TRP A 45 4.04 1.15 13.36
C TRP A 45 2.51 1.09 13.52
N ARG A 46 1.84 2.21 13.85
CA ARG A 46 0.38 2.26 14.03
C ARG A 46 -0.32 1.97 12.71
N PHE A 47 0.19 2.56 11.63
CA PHE A 47 -0.36 2.34 10.30
C PHE A 47 -0.01 0.95 9.75
N ALA A 48 1.08 0.33 10.19
CA ALA A 48 1.40 -1.06 9.85
C ALA A 48 0.36 -2.02 10.43
N ILE A 49 -0.06 -1.79 11.68
CA ILE A 49 -1.14 -2.56 12.32
C ILE A 49 -2.47 -2.32 11.60
N MET A 50 -2.78 -1.09 11.24
CA MET A 50 -3.97 -0.76 10.47
C MET A 50 -4.00 -1.49 9.12
N LEU A 51 -2.89 -1.45 8.36
CA LEU A 51 -2.76 -2.16 7.09
C LEU A 51 -2.96 -3.67 7.28
N PHE A 52 -2.36 -4.25 8.32
CA PHE A 52 -2.58 -5.66 8.69
C PHE A 52 -4.04 -5.96 8.99
N ALA A 53 -4.71 -5.14 9.80
CA ALA A 53 -6.10 -5.34 10.19
C ALA A 53 -7.06 -5.27 8.98
N ILE A 54 -6.89 -4.26 8.11
CA ILE A 54 -7.71 -4.07 6.91
C ILE A 54 -7.50 -5.23 5.94
N SER A 55 -6.24 -5.56 5.63
CA SER A 55 -5.94 -6.67 4.71
C SER A 55 -6.37 -8.03 5.28
N LEU A 56 -6.31 -8.23 6.60
CA LEU A 56 -6.84 -9.44 7.22
C LEU A 56 -8.38 -9.50 7.10
N ALA A 57 -9.08 -8.39 7.32
CA ALA A 57 -10.53 -8.32 7.14
C ALA A 57 -10.93 -8.60 5.68
N ASP A 58 -10.26 -8.01 4.70
CA ASP A 58 -10.53 -8.23 3.28
C ASP A 58 -10.24 -9.66 2.83
N TYR A 59 -9.23 -10.33 3.41
CA TYR A 59 -9.03 -11.76 3.20
C TYR A 59 -10.25 -12.56 3.64
N PHE A 60 -10.78 -12.29 4.85
CA PHE A 60 -11.94 -13.01 5.36
C PHE A 60 -13.22 -12.67 4.59
N PHE A 61 -13.44 -11.41 4.20
CA PHE A 61 -14.56 -11.04 3.33
C PHE A 61 -14.49 -11.78 2.00
N ALA A 62 -13.33 -11.81 1.33
CA ALA A 62 -13.16 -12.51 0.07
C ALA A 62 -13.38 -14.03 0.19
N ARG A 63 -12.86 -14.66 1.25
CA ARG A 63 -13.09 -16.08 1.54
C ARG A 63 -14.58 -16.37 1.80
N ALA A 64 -15.21 -15.58 2.66
CA ALA A 64 -16.63 -15.73 2.98
C ALA A 64 -17.53 -15.51 1.74
N MET A 65 -17.16 -14.60 0.84
CA MET A 65 -17.86 -14.38 -0.42
C MET A 65 -17.77 -15.57 -1.37
N ALA A 66 -16.61 -16.24 -1.43
CA ALA A 66 -16.42 -17.39 -2.30
C ALA A 66 -17.22 -18.62 -1.82
N ASP A 67 -17.31 -18.83 -0.51
CA ASP A 67 -18.03 -19.97 0.07
C ASP A 67 -19.55 -19.73 0.15
N CYS A 68 -20.02 -18.49 -0.04
CA CYS A 68 -21.43 -18.15 -0.01
C CYS A 68 -22.16 -18.53 -1.31
N LYS A 69 -23.35 -19.12 -1.23
CA LYS A 69 -24.23 -19.35 -2.39
C LYS A 69 -25.33 -18.29 -2.55
N ILE A 70 -25.64 -17.57 -1.47
CA ILE A 70 -26.73 -16.60 -1.42
C ILE A 70 -26.25 -15.25 -1.96
N ILE A 71 -26.85 -14.78 -3.05
CA ILE A 71 -26.47 -13.53 -3.73
C ILE A 71 -26.57 -12.32 -2.78
N GLY A 72 -27.64 -12.23 -1.97
CA GLY A 72 -27.82 -11.13 -1.02
C GLY A 72 -26.69 -11.02 0.00
N ARG A 73 -26.21 -12.15 0.55
CA ARG A 73 -25.10 -12.18 1.50
C ARG A 73 -23.77 -11.84 0.83
N LYS A 74 -23.53 -12.25 -0.42
CA LYS A 74 -22.35 -11.80 -1.20
C LYS A 74 -22.34 -10.29 -1.39
N LYS A 75 -23.49 -9.71 -1.76
CA LYS A 75 -23.64 -8.25 -1.91
C LYS A 75 -23.37 -7.53 -0.60
N LEU A 76 -23.90 -8.02 0.51
CA LEU A 76 -23.63 -7.44 1.82
C LEU A 76 -22.12 -7.47 2.16
N LEU A 77 -21.45 -8.61 1.97
CA LEU A 77 -20.02 -8.77 2.26
C LEU A 77 -19.14 -7.85 1.41
N VAL A 78 -19.40 -7.73 0.11
CA VAL A 78 -18.63 -6.81 -0.75
C VAL A 78 -18.93 -5.35 -0.36
N THR A 79 -20.17 -5.00 -0.06
CA THR A 79 -20.52 -3.65 0.40
C THR A 79 -19.80 -3.31 1.70
N LEU A 80 -19.74 -4.22 2.67
CA LEU A 80 -19.01 -4.01 3.93
C LEU A 80 -17.52 -3.80 3.68
N SER A 81 -16.88 -4.61 2.83
CA SER A 81 -15.47 -4.42 2.45
C SER A 81 -15.23 -3.08 1.75
N VAL A 82 -16.12 -2.70 0.82
CA VAL A 82 -16.03 -1.42 0.09
C VAL A 82 -16.19 -0.24 1.04
N VAL A 83 -17.20 -0.26 1.91
CA VAL A 83 -17.44 0.79 2.91
C VAL A 83 -16.27 0.90 3.90
N MET A 84 -15.71 -0.23 4.35
CA MET A 84 -14.53 -0.22 5.21
C MET A 84 -13.33 0.44 4.52
N ASN A 85 -12.99 0.00 3.31
CA ASN A 85 -11.85 0.51 2.54
C ASN A 85 -12.01 1.98 2.15
N MET A 86 -13.19 2.36 1.65
CA MET A 86 -13.49 3.76 1.34
C MET A 86 -13.55 4.61 2.60
N GLY A 87 -14.05 4.07 3.72
CA GLY A 87 -14.08 4.76 5.01
C GLY A 87 -12.67 5.12 5.49
N VAL A 88 -11.72 4.17 5.42
CA VAL A 88 -10.30 4.43 5.74
C VAL A 88 -9.73 5.52 4.84
N LEU A 89 -9.96 5.43 3.52
CA LEU A 89 -9.47 6.43 2.58
C LEU A 89 -10.09 7.82 2.83
N CYS A 90 -11.40 7.89 3.02
CA CYS A 90 -12.12 9.13 3.32
C CYS A 90 -11.63 9.77 4.62
N TYR A 91 -11.48 8.97 5.68
CA TYR A 91 -10.99 9.43 6.97
C TYR A 91 -9.57 9.98 6.85
N PHE A 92 -8.61 9.22 6.32
CA PHE A 92 -7.22 9.69 6.32
C PHE A 92 -6.92 10.78 5.28
N LYS A 93 -7.61 10.76 4.13
CA LYS A 93 -7.30 11.68 3.03
C LYS A 93 -8.11 12.97 3.06
N TYR A 94 -9.36 12.92 3.49
CA TYR A 94 -10.27 14.04 3.33
C TYR A 94 -10.78 14.61 4.66
N PHE A 95 -10.51 13.99 5.82
CA PHE A 95 -11.01 14.48 7.10
C PHE A 95 -10.61 15.92 7.38
N ASN A 96 -9.32 16.28 7.24
CA ASN A 96 -8.86 17.65 7.50
C ASN A 96 -9.56 18.66 6.57
N PHE A 97 -9.63 18.34 5.26
CA PHE A 97 -10.33 19.18 4.28
C PHE A 97 -11.81 19.38 4.62
N PHE A 98 -12.53 18.32 5.00
CA PHE A 98 -13.94 18.40 5.38
C PHE A 98 -14.13 19.16 6.70
N ALA A 99 -13.24 18.96 7.67
CA ALA A 99 -13.25 19.66 8.94
C ALA A 99 -13.08 21.18 8.73
N ASP A 100 -12.07 21.58 7.95
CA ASP A 100 -11.80 22.99 7.64
C ASP A 100 -12.95 23.64 6.85
N SER A 101 -13.46 22.92 5.84
CA SER A 101 -14.61 23.37 5.05
C SER A 101 -15.87 23.55 5.90
N PHE A 102 -16.11 22.65 6.86
CA PHE A 102 -17.25 22.71 7.75
C PHE A 102 -17.16 23.89 8.73
N VAL A 103 -15.98 24.13 9.31
CA VAL A 103 -15.72 25.32 10.15
C VAL A 103 -15.95 26.60 9.35
N GLY A 104 -15.46 26.66 8.11
CA GLY A 104 -15.70 27.78 7.20
C GLY A 104 -17.18 28.03 6.94
N LEU A 105 -17.95 26.97 6.69
CA LEU A 105 -19.40 27.06 6.48
C LEU A 105 -20.14 27.52 7.74
N CYS A 106 -19.81 26.98 8.91
CA CYS A 106 -20.41 27.41 10.19
C CYS A 106 -20.15 28.90 10.45
N ASN A 107 -18.91 29.35 10.25
CA ASN A 107 -18.54 30.75 10.41
C ASN A 107 -19.28 31.65 9.42
N ALA A 108 -19.46 31.21 8.17
CA ALA A 108 -20.25 31.94 7.17
C ALA A 108 -21.74 32.02 7.52
N MET A 109 -22.28 31.01 8.23
CA MET A 109 -23.66 31.01 8.75
C MET A 109 -23.81 31.77 10.08
N GLY A 110 -22.76 32.42 10.57
CA GLY A 110 -22.79 33.21 11.81
C GLY A 110 -22.60 32.39 13.09
N PHE A 111 -22.30 31.09 12.99
CA PHE A 111 -21.91 30.27 14.14
C PHE A 111 -20.39 30.35 14.30
N HIS A 112 -19.91 30.84 15.45
CA HIS A 112 -18.49 30.81 15.79
C HIS A 112 -18.05 29.38 16.14
N ALA A 113 -17.81 28.57 15.11
CA ALA A 113 -17.23 27.25 15.28
C ALA A 113 -15.74 27.39 15.58
N SER A 114 -15.29 26.78 16.67
CA SER A 114 -13.86 26.69 16.96
C SER A 114 -13.16 25.79 15.93
N HIS A 115 -11.89 26.09 15.66
CA HIS A 115 -11.09 25.26 14.75
C HIS A 115 -11.00 23.82 15.28
N VAL A 116 -11.19 22.86 14.38
CA VAL A 116 -11.04 21.43 14.70
C VAL A 116 -9.57 21.18 15.07
N THR A 117 -9.33 20.76 16.31
CA THR A 117 -7.96 20.54 16.85
C THR A 117 -7.35 19.21 16.41
N ILE A 118 -8.15 18.33 15.80
CA ILE A 118 -7.71 17.01 15.34
C ILE A 118 -7.11 17.15 13.94
N ASN A 119 -5.79 17.01 13.85
CA ASN A 119 -5.09 16.90 12.56
C ASN A 119 -4.76 15.42 12.29
N VAL A 120 -5.45 14.84 11.31
CA VAL A 120 -5.26 13.44 10.94
C VAL A 120 -4.01 13.31 10.06
N ILE A 121 -3.05 12.50 10.52
CA ILE A 121 -1.83 12.19 9.77
C ILE A 121 -2.16 11.18 8.66
N LEU A 122 -1.89 11.55 7.41
CA LEU A 122 -2.13 10.69 6.25
C LEU A 122 -1.08 9.56 6.18
N PRO A 123 -1.49 8.27 6.12
CA PRO A 123 -0.56 7.17 5.94
C PRO A 123 0.02 7.15 4.53
N VAL A 124 1.33 6.93 4.45
CA VAL A 124 2.00 6.75 3.16
C VAL A 124 1.39 5.57 2.43
N GLY A 125 1.01 5.75 1.17
CA GLY A 125 0.47 4.66 0.37
C GLY A 125 -1.01 4.31 0.62
N VAL A 126 -1.75 5.04 1.47
CA VAL A 126 -3.17 4.75 1.77
C VAL A 126 -4.02 4.53 0.52
N SER A 127 -3.89 5.41 -0.48
CA SER A 127 -4.66 5.26 -1.72
C SER A 127 -4.30 3.97 -2.46
N PHE A 128 -3.02 3.59 -2.49
CA PHE A 128 -2.55 2.43 -3.24
C PHE A 128 -3.08 1.13 -2.64
N PHE A 129 -2.86 0.89 -1.35
CA PHE A 129 -3.32 -0.35 -0.74
C PHE A 129 -4.85 -0.41 -0.66
N THR A 130 -5.55 0.72 -0.48
CA THR A 130 -7.02 0.74 -0.54
C THR A 130 -7.53 0.34 -1.92
N PHE A 131 -6.96 0.87 -3.02
CA PHE A 131 -7.38 0.49 -4.36
C PHE A 131 -7.03 -0.97 -4.70
N GLN A 132 -5.90 -1.49 -4.20
CA GLN A 132 -5.56 -2.91 -4.33
C GLN A 132 -6.56 -3.81 -3.60
N ALA A 133 -6.92 -3.44 -2.36
CA ALA A 133 -7.90 -4.15 -1.54
C ALA A 133 -9.28 -4.15 -2.19
N LEU A 134 -9.76 -2.99 -2.64
CA LEU A 134 -11.01 -2.86 -3.39
C LEU A 134 -11.01 -3.68 -4.67
N SER A 135 -9.94 -3.60 -5.48
CA SER A 135 -9.82 -4.41 -6.70
C SER A 135 -9.95 -5.90 -6.37
N TYR A 136 -9.27 -6.38 -5.32
CA TYR A 136 -9.35 -7.78 -4.93
C TYR A 136 -10.76 -8.22 -4.52
N THR A 137 -11.41 -7.50 -3.61
CA THR A 137 -12.72 -7.92 -3.09
C THR A 137 -13.82 -7.80 -4.15
N ILE A 138 -13.74 -6.79 -5.02
CA ILE A 138 -14.64 -6.64 -6.18
C ILE A 138 -14.40 -7.74 -7.22
N ASP A 139 -13.14 -8.04 -7.55
CA ASP A 139 -12.82 -9.08 -8.53
C ASP A 139 -13.22 -10.48 -8.03
N VAL A 140 -13.10 -10.74 -6.72
CA VAL A 140 -13.61 -11.98 -6.09
C VAL A 140 -15.14 -12.02 -6.11
N TYR A 141 -15.81 -10.91 -5.78
CA TYR A 141 -17.28 -10.82 -5.85
C TYR A 141 -17.80 -11.08 -7.27
N ARG A 142 -17.13 -10.53 -8.29
CA ARG A 142 -17.45 -10.74 -9.71
C ARG A 142 -17.08 -12.13 -10.23
N GLY A 143 -16.33 -12.92 -9.46
CA GLY A 143 -15.83 -14.23 -9.88
C GLY A 143 -14.70 -14.16 -10.90
N THR A 144 -14.10 -12.99 -11.12
CA THR A 144 -12.97 -12.79 -12.05
C THR A 144 -11.70 -13.46 -11.53
N ILE A 145 -11.49 -13.47 -10.21
CA ILE A 145 -10.40 -14.19 -9.55
C ILE A 145 -10.93 -15.05 -8.40
N LYS A 146 -10.22 -16.15 -8.11
CA LYS A 146 -10.46 -16.93 -6.90
C LYS A 146 -9.80 -16.22 -5.70
N PRO A 147 -10.38 -16.27 -4.50
CA PRO A 147 -9.73 -15.69 -3.32
C PRO A 147 -8.39 -16.39 -3.06
N ALA A 148 -7.45 -15.66 -2.49
CA ALA A 148 -6.18 -16.21 -2.02
C ALA A 148 -6.42 -17.41 -1.10
N ARG A 149 -5.61 -18.46 -1.26
CA ARG A 149 -5.75 -19.70 -0.47
C ARG A 149 -5.13 -19.56 0.92
N LEU A 150 -4.01 -18.84 1.02
CA LEU A 150 -3.28 -18.62 2.25
C LEU A 150 -3.39 -17.15 2.63
N VAL A 151 -3.62 -16.89 3.92
CA VAL A 151 -3.64 -15.53 4.49
C VAL A 151 -2.34 -14.79 4.14
N VAL A 152 -1.20 -15.48 4.29
CA VAL A 152 0.14 -14.94 3.97
C VAL A 152 0.24 -14.42 2.55
N ASP A 153 -0.39 -15.08 1.57
CA ASP A 153 -0.31 -14.66 0.16
C ASP A 153 -1.04 -13.33 -0.07
N TYR A 154 -2.20 -13.16 0.57
CA TYR A 154 -2.96 -11.92 0.46
C TYR A 154 -2.32 -10.78 1.24
N LEU A 155 -1.92 -11.02 2.49
CA LEU A 155 -1.23 -10.01 3.30
C LEU A 155 0.05 -9.55 2.61
N LEU A 156 0.83 -10.48 2.03
CA LEU A 156 2.02 -10.14 1.26
C LEU A 156 1.67 -9.34 0.01
N SER A 157 0.62 -9.72 -0.73
CA SER A 157 0.15 -8.96 -1.89
C SER A 157 -0.22 -7.52 -1.55
N SER A 158 -0.85 -7.29 -0.39
CA SER A 158 -1.31 -5.97 0.02
C SER A 158 -0.21 -5.11 0.65
N SER A 159 0.82 -5.72 1.23
CA SER A 159 1.86 -5.01 1.98
C SER A 159 3.22 -4.96 1.27
N PHE A 160 3.36 -5.59 0.10
CA PHE A 160 4.66 -5.77 -0.56
C PHE A 160 5.47 -4.47 -0.68
N PHE A 161 6.53 -4.34 0.11
CA PHE A 161 7.23 -3.07 0.29
C PHE A 161 7.76 -2.41 -0.99
N PRO A 162 8.19 -3.13 -2.05
CA PRO A 162 8.65 -2.48 -3.28
C PRO A 162 7.54 -1.70 -3.99
N GLN A 163 6.27 -2.02 -3.72
CA GLN A 163 5.12 -1.41 -4.39
C GLN A 163 4.31 -0.50 -3.46
N LEU A 164 4.36 -0.72 -2.15
CA LEU A 164 3.43 -0.13 -1.17
C LEU A 164 3.47 1.42 -1.10
N VAL A 165 4.64 2.04 -1.29
CA VAL A 165 4.81 3.48 -1.05
C VAL A 165 4.52 4.34 -2.29
N ALA A 166 4.99 3.90 -3.47
CA ALA A 166 4.87 4.67 -4.71
C ALA A 166 4.96 3.79 -5.98
N GLY A 167 4.71 2.49 -5.86
CA GLY A 167 4.69 1.60 -7.02
C GLY A 167 3.42 1.79 -7.86
N PRO A 168 3.39 1.31 -9.11
CA PRO A 168 2.14 1.25 -9.86
C PRO A 168 1.08 0.44 -9.10
N ILE A 169 -0.20 0.79 -9.26
CA ILE A 169 -1.30 0.02 -8.65
C ILE A 169 -1.36 -1.36 -9.32
N VAL A 170 -0.66 -2.34 -8.72
CA VAL A 170 -0.65 -3.72 -9.21
C VAL A 170 -1.92 -4.42 -8.74
N ARG A 171 -2.71 -4.95 -9.68
CA ARG A 171 -3.89 -5.74 -9.32
C ARG A 171 -3.47 -7.09 -8.72
N PRO A 172 -4.08 -7.52 -7.61
CA PRO A 172 -3.80 -8.83 -6.99
C PRO A 172 -3.98 -10.01 -7.94
N ALA A 173 -4.84 -9.88 -8.96
CA ALA A 173 -4.98 -10.85 -10.05
C ALA A 173 -3.65 -11.21 -10.75
N PHE A 174 -2.73 -10.25 -10.90
CA PHE A 174 -1.42 -10.47 -11.51
C PHE A 174 -0.35 -10.90 -10.51
N PHE A 175 -0.44 -10.44 -9.25
CA PHE A 175 0.59 -10.69 -8.25
C PHE A 175 0.41 -12.03 -7.52
N LEU A 176 -0.82 -12.40 -7.14
CA LEU A 176 -1.09 -13.64 -6.40
C LEU A 176 -0.60 -14.91 -7.14
N PRO A 177 -0.80 -15.07 -8.47
CA PRO A 177 -0.27 -16.23 -9.18
C PRO A 177 1.26 -16.31 -9.16
N GLN A 178 1.95 -15.17 -9.07
CA GLN A 178 3.41 -15.11 -9.01
C GLN A 178 3.96 -15.61 -7.67
N LEU A 179 3.20 -15.48 -6.58
CA LEU A 179 3.56 -16.00 -5.26
C LEU A 179 3.45 -17.53 -5.19
N ALA A 180 2.62 -18.14 -6.03
CA ALA A 180 2.45 -19.58 -6.09
C ALA A 180 3.56 -20.28 -6.90
N ARG A 181 4.18 -19.59 -7.86
CA ARG A 181 5.23 -20.17 -8.72
C ARG A 181 6.56 -20.29 -7.98
N ARG A 182 7.30 -21.36 -8.27
CA ARG A 182 8.69 -21.52 -7.83
C ARG A 182 9.53 -20.40 -8.46
N ARG A 183 10.37 -19.74 -7.66
CA ARG A 183 11.28 -18.69 -8.15
C ARG A 183 12.62 -19.31 -8.53
N GLU A 184 13.00 -19.09 -9.78
CA GLU A 184 14.33 -19.38 -10.31
C GLU A 184 15.10 -18.06 -10.40
N PHE A 185 16.43 -18.13 -10.28
CA PHE A 185 17.27 -16.94 -10.35
C PHE A 185 17.56 -16.62 -11.83
N PRO A 186 17.05 -15.51 -12.38
CA PRO A 186 17.24 -15.22 -13.79
C PRO A 186 18.61 -14.56 -14.00
N LEU A 187 19.65 -15.37 -14.19
CA LEU A 187 21.03 -14.91 -14.37
C LEU A 187 21.17 -13.91 -15.54
N GLU A 188 20.41 -14.12 -16.61
CA GLU A 188 20.44 -13.27 -17.82
C GLU A 188 19.78 -11.90 -17.62
N GLU A 189 18.88 -11.76 -16.65
CA GLU A 189 18.12 -10.53 -16.39
C GLU A 189 18.80 -9.61 -15.36
N VAL A 190 19.87 -10.06 -14.69
CA VAL A 190 20.49 -9.30 -13.60
C VAL A 190 21.03 -7.94 -14.07
N ARG A 191 21.73 -7.91 -15.21
CA ARG A 191 22.35 -6.68 -15.75
C ARG A 191 21.32 -5.57 -16.02
N PRO A 192 20.24 -5.80 -16.80
CA PRO A 192 19.24 -4.76 -17.04
C PRO A 192 18.49 -4.35 -15.76
N LEU A 193 18.26 -5.27 -14.81
CA LEU A 193 17.63 -4.95 -13.52
C LEU A 193 18.51 -4.02 -12.66
N LEU A 194 19.82 -4.28 -12.59
CA LEU A 194 20.77 -3.41 -11.91
C LEU A 194 20.85 -2.04 -12.59
N ALA A 195 20.92 -2.01 -13.93
CA ALA A 195 20.95 -0.76 -14.69
C ALA A 195 19.69 0.09 -14.41
N LEU A 196 18.51 -0.52 -14.37
CA LEU A 196 17.25 0.16 -14.03
C LEU A 196 17.28 0.72 -12.60
N PHE A 197 17.77 -0.08 -11.64
CA PHE A 197 17.92 0.34 -10.25
C PHE A 197 18.85 1.55 -10.13
N PHE A 198 20.05 1.50 -10.71
CA PHE A 198 21.03 2.59 -10.67
C PHE A 198 20.53 3.85 -11.40
N LEU A 199 19.85 3.68 -12.53
CA LEU A 199 19.23 4.81 -13.24
C LEU A 199 18.16 5.48 -12.38
N GLY A 200 17.33 4.69 -11.68
CA GLY A 200 16.35 5.19 -10.72
C GLY A 200 17.02 5.96 -9.57
N PHE A 201 18.13 5.42 -9.04
CA PHE A 201 18.91 6.07 -7.98
C PHE A 201 19.48 7.40 -8.44
N LEU A 202 20.13 7.45 -9.60
CA LEU A 202 20.67 8.70 -10.16
C LEU A 202 19.56 9.73 -10.38
N LYS A 203 18.43 9.33 -10.98
CA LYS A 203 17.28 10.21 -11.20
C LYS A 203 16.75 10.79 -9.88
N LYS A 204 16.70 9.99 -8.82
CA LYS A 204 16.18 10.43 -7.52
C LYS A 204 17.20 11.30 -6.77
N ALA A 205 18.37 10.74 -6.47
CA ALA A 205 19.38 11.37 -5.62
C ALA A 205 20.11 12.54 -6.30
N CYS A 206 20.39 12.46 -7.61
CA CYS A 206 21.17 13.49 -8.30
C CYS A 206 20.30 14.54 -8.99
N LEU A 207 19.12 14.18 -9.51
CA LEU A 207 18.27 15.12 -10.24
C LEU A 207 17.10 15.62 -9.38
N ALA A 208 16.17 14.72 -9.02
CA ALA A 208 14.93 15.11 -8.36
C ALA A 208 15.17 15.81 -7.01
N ASP A 209 16.03 15.25 -6.16
CA ASP A 209 16.27 15.82 -4.83
C ASP A 209 17.02 17.16 -4.88
N ASN A 210 17.82 17.42 -5.92
CA ASN A 210 18.48 18.72 -6.13
C ASN A 210 17.56 19.76 -6.78
N ILE A 211 16.59 19.34 -7.60
CA ILE A 211 15.62 20.24 -8.23
C ILE A 211 14.48 20.60 -7.26
N SER A 212 14.11 19.69 -6.36
CA SER A 212 12.99 19.86 -5.41
C SER A 212 12.99 21.22 -4.72
N PRO A 213 14.08 21.71 -4.10
CA PRO A 213 14.06 22.98 -3.37
C PRO A 213 13.72 24.20 -4.23
N TYR A 214 14.04 24.17 -5.53
CA TYR A 214 13.70 25.24 -6.46
C TYR A 214 12.22 25.21 -6.85
N VAL A 215 11.72 24.00 -7.10
CA VAL A 215 10.32 23.75 -7.46
C VAL A 215 9.40 24.03 -6.27
N ASP A 216 9.79 23.61 -5.07
CA ASP A 216 9.04 23.80 -3.82
C ASP A 216 8.88 25.30 -3.50
N ARG A 217 9.87 26.14 -3.84
CA ARG A 217 9.76 27.62 -3.70
C ARG A 217 8.68 28.21 -4.59
N ILE A 218 8.63 27.80 -5.86
CA ILE A 218 7.62 28.28 -6.82
C ILE A 218 6.22 27.78 -6.42
N PHE A 219 6.09 26.55 -5.91
CA PHE A 219 4.80 26.08 -5.41
C PHE A 219 4.36 26.76 -4.11
N ALA A 220 5.30 27.18 -3.27
CA ALA A 220 5.01 27.92 -2.04
C ALA A 220 4.60 29.38 -2.32
N ASP A 221 5.21 30.02 -3.33
CA ASP A 221 4.83 31.36 -3.79
C ASP A 221 4.82 31.43 -5.33
N PRO A 222 3.67 31.12 -5.96
CA PRO A 222 3.57 31.11 -7.43
C PRO A 222 3.71 32.48 -8.09
N HIS A 223 3.73 33.57 -7.31
CA HIS A 223 3.79 34.94 -7.80
C HIS A 223 5.19 35.57 -7.66
N ALA A 224 6.14 34.89 -7.00
CA ALA A 224 7.52 35.35 -6.79
C ALA A 224 8.44 35.14 -8.01
#